data_AF-A0A1W9LTX3-F1
#
_entry.id   AF-A0A1W9LTX3-F1
#
_cell.length_a   1.000
_cell.length_b   1.000
_cell.length_c   1.000
_cell.angle_alpha   90.00
_cell.angle_beta   90.00
_cell.angle_gamma   90.00
#
_symmetry.space_group_name_H-M   'P 1'
#
loop_
_entity.id
_entity.type
_entity.pdbx_description
1 polymer ?
#
loop_
_entity_poly.entity_id
_entity_poly.type
_entity_poly.pdbx_seq_one_letter_code
_entity_poly.pdbx_strand_id
1 'polypeptide(L)'
;TAKEGEKFTTLDKKDRTLSSDMLMICDGKKPVAVAGVMGGLNSEIENSTTQVLIESACFNPTSVRKTAKRLGLGTDASHRFERGVDPDGTIRAVDRAAQLMLEVGGGTLISGVIDEYPGKRDIQPIRLSVKKTNRLLGTQLTAEKIGEVLKSVDFDAKIQDGDTLSVLRPSFRVDVSRPEDLMEEVARLWGYNNIPTTSPMLPVEAKLPGCGIVLRENIRQMMSGFGFSEVINYSFIAKNSCDRLRLTKDDPRRGMLDILNPISEDQAVMRTSLIPGLLDTVRHNLSQQVKTLRLFEAGKTFISSGQDKLPKETEFLAALWTGLRHDSGWHFQDDDCDIYDLKGIAEGLLKGLNIKDICFTAMPDEQCRYTRPGHTATILAKNTPIGIIGQVHTEVLTAYNLRQKSFIFELNMEMLPELFSGVKQSEAIPRYPSVSRDATLIVSKIVEGARLLESVRTFKEKLVEDVYLVAVYEGQPIADGKKSVSFRIVYRSDEKTLDDETVNAVHQKIIAQLITSFNADLP
;
A
#
# COMPACT_ATOMS: atom_id res chain seq x y z
N THR A 1 21.45 -18.72 -33.50
CA THR A 1 20.18 -18.44 -32.80
C THR A 1 19.06 -18.42 -33.81
N ALA A 2 17.80 -18.43 -33.38
CA ALA A 2 16.64 -18.37 -34.27
C ALA A 2 16.57 -17.05 -35.04
N LYS A 3 15.81 -17.02 -36.14
CA LYS A 3 15.38 -15.76 -36.76
C LYS A 3 14.16 -15.21 -36.02
N GLU A 4 14.02 -13.89 -35.98
CA GLU A 4 12.85 -13.25 -35.35
C GLU A 4 11.55 -13.69 -36.05
N GLY A 5 10.59 -14.20 -35.29
CA GLY A 5 9.32 -14.69 -35.80
C GLY A 5 9.38 -16.07 -36.48
N GLU A 6 10.52 -16.78 -36.42
CA GLU A 6 10.65 -18.12 -36.98
C GLU A 6 9.68 -19.11 -36.30
N LYS A 7 8.96 -19.90 -37.08
CA LYS A 7 8.05 -20.93 -36.55
C LYS A 7 8.78 -22.25 -36.39
N PHE A 8 8.56 -22.92 -35.25
CA PHE A 8 9.15 -24.21 -34.96
C PHE A 8 8.18 -25.11 -34.20
N THR A 9 7.99 -26.35 -34.67
CA THR A 9 7.09 -27.33 -34.03
C THR A 9 7.88 -28.20 -33.05
N THR A 10 7.55 -28.08 -31.77
CA THR A 10 8.18 -28.88 -30.71
C THR A 10 7.57 -30.28 -30.59
N LEU A 11 8.22 -31.18 -29.85
CA LEU A 11 7.77 -32.57 -29.64
C LEU A 11 6.34 -32.70 -29.09
N ASP A 12 5.84 -31.69 -28.38
CA ASP A 12 4.44 -31.59 -27.93
C ASP A 12 3.44 -31.27 -29.06
N LYS A 13 3.91 -31.26 -30.32
CA LYS A 13 3.16 -30.97 -31.55
C LYS A 13 2.55 -29.58 -31.58
N LYS A 14 3.11 -28.62 -30.83
CA LYS A 14 2.69 -27.22 -30.85
C LYS A 14 3.67 -26.38 -31.65
N ASP A 15 3.13 -25.51 -32.50
CA ASP A 15 3.90 -24.49 -33.20
C ASP A 15 4.26 -23.36 -32.25
N ARG A 16 5.54 -23.03 -32.19
CA ARG A 16 6.12 -21.97 -31.37
C ARG A 16 6.67 -20.88 -32.26
N THR A 17 6.45 -19.63 -31.89
CA THR A 17 7.08 -18.47 -32.55
C THR A 17 8.34 -18.11 -31.77
N LEU A 18 9.48 -18.19 -32.43
CA LEU A 18 10.79 -17.99 -31.85
C LEU A 18 11.23 -16.53 -32.00
N SER A 19 12.04 -16.07 -31.06
CA SER A 19 12.70 -14.77 -31.10
C SER A 19 14.20 -14.91 -31.32
N SER A 20 14.84 -13.86 -31.83
CA SER A 20 16.23 -13.85 -32.27
C SER A 20 17.29 -14.13 -31.19
N ASP A 21 16.91 -13.99 -29.92
CA ASP A 21 17.71 -14.31 -28.74
C ASP A 21 17.63 -15.80 -28.32
N MET A 22 16.75 -16.59 -28.94
CA MET A 22 16.60 -18.02 -28.63
C MET A 22 17.70 -18.85 -29.29
N LEU A 23 18.38 -19.67 -28.49
CA LEU A 23 19.39 -20.60 -28.98
C LEU A 23 18.72 -21.84 -29.60
N MET A 24 19.17 -22.19 -30.81
CA MET A 24 18.66 -23.32 -31.57
C MET A 24 19.79 -24.29 -31.88
N ILE A 25 19.44 -25.57 -31.96
CA ILE A 25 20.30 -26.64 -32.47
C ILE A 25 19.87 -26.92 -33.90
N CYS A 26 20.83 -27.00 -34.83
CA CYS A 26 20.54 -27.13 -36.26
C CYS A 26 21.34 -28.28 -36.89
N ASP A 27 20.73 -28.99 -37.84
CA ASP A 27 21.35 -30.11 -38.60
C ASP A 27 22.24 -29.63 -39.77
N GLY A 28 22.58 -28.33 -39.81
CA GLY A 28 23.28 -27.67 -40.91
C GLY A 28 22.37 -27.12 -42.02
N LYS A 29 21.08 -27.49 -42.04
CA LYS A 29 20.08 -26.95 -42.99
C LYS A 29 18.92 -26.26 -42.27
N LYS A 30 18.43 -26.84 -41.17
CA LYS A 30 17.24 -26.40 -40.43
C LYS A 30 17.40 -26.60 -38.92
N PRO A 31 16.63 -25.88 -38.09
CA PRO A 31 16.57 -26.15 -36.66
C PRO A 31 15.96 -27.53 -36.39
N VAL A 32 16.45 -28.19 -35.34
CA VAL A 32 16.01 -29.50 -34.85
C VAL A 32 15.66 -29.50 -33.37
N ALA A 33 16.09 -28.52 -32.59
CA ALA A 33 15.67 -28.36 -31.20
C ALA A 33 15.80 -26.91 -30.71
N VAL A 34 14.97 -26.55 -29.72
CA VAL A 34 15.18 -25.37 -28.89
C VAL A 34 16.19 -25.75 -27.80
N ALA A 35 17.39 -25.19 -27.87
CA ALA A 35 18.55 -25.63 -27.11
C ALA A 35 18.28 -25.60 -25.59
N GLY A 36 18.45 -26.74 -24.93
CA GLY A 36 18.23 -26.89 -23.50
C GLY A 36 16.78 -26.76 -23.04
N VAL A 37 15.81 -26.72 -23.95
CA VAL A 37 14.38 -26.61 -23.62
C VAL A 37 13.60 -27.81 -24.11
N MET A 38 13.50 -28.02 -25.43
CA MET A 38 12.72 -29.11 -26.01
C MET A 38 13.18 -29.43 -27.43
N GLY A 39 13.20 -30.72 -27.76
CA GLY A 39 13.43 -31.20 -29.12
C GLY A 39 12.32 -30.76 -30.08
N GLY A 40 12.66 -30.76 -31.38
CA GLY A 40 11.70 -30.60 -32.46
C GLY A 40 11.04 -31.90 -32.84
N LEU A 41 9.81 -31.80 -33.36
CA LEU A 41 9.10 -32.94 -33.93
C LEU A 41 9.85 -33.53 -35.14
N ASN A 42 10.60 -32.71 -35.86
CA ASN A 42 11.32 -33.09 -37.08
C ASN A 42 12.59 -33.92 -36.84
N SER A 43 13.00 -34.13 -35.59
CA SER A 43 14.15 -34.94 -35.21
C SER A 43 13.81 -35.89 -34.05
N GLU A 44 12.52 -36.20 -33.86
CA GLU A 44 12.06 -37.17 -32.88
C GLU A 44 12.58 -38.58 -33.22
N ILE A 45 12.84 -39.40 -32.20
CA ILE A 45 13.12 -40.83 -32.39
C ILE A 45 11.78 -41.53 -32.65
N GLU A 46 11.66 -42.16 -33.82
CA GLU A 46 10.47 -42.93 -34.22
C GLU A 46 10.76 -44.43 -34.20
N ASN A 47 9.71 -45.25 -34.37
CA ASN A 47 9.84 -46.71 -34.41
C ASN A 47 10.73 -47.22 -35.57
N SER A 48 10.92 -46.42 -36.63
CA SER A 48 11.79 -46.72 -37.75
C SER A 48 13.23 -46.21 -37.58
N THR A 49 13.55 -45.51 -36.50
CA THR A 49 14.88 -44.93 -36.28
C THR A 49 15.90 -46.01 -35.96
N THR A 50 16.94 -46.13 -36.79
CA THR A 50 18.03 -47.12 -36.64
C THR A 50 19.38 -46.49 -36.32
N GLN A 51 19.52 -45.18 -36.52
CA GLN A 51 20.75 -44.41 -36.27
C GLN A 51 20.42 -43.22 -35.38
N VAL A 52 21.17 -43.06 -34.30
CA VAL A 52 20.94 -42.01 -33.30
C VAL A 52 22.24 -41.26 -33.03
N LEU A 53 22.15 -39.93 -33.01
CA LEU A 53 23.19 -39.05 -32.48
C LEU A 53 22.79 -38.64 -31.07
N ILE A 54 23.67 -38.86 -30.09
CA ILE A 54 23.41 -38.51 -28.69
C ILE A 54 23.99 -37.12 -28.42
N GLU A 55 23.14 -36.22 -27.95
CA GLU A 55 23.55 -34.88 -27.53
C GLU A 55 23.74 -34.82 -26.01
N SER A 56 24.90 -34.32 -25.57
CA SER A 56 25.17 -33.93 -24.19
C SER A 56 25.83 -32.56 -24.20
N ALA A 57 25.10 -31.54 -23.78
CA ALA A 57 25.49 -30.15 -23.92
C ALA A 57 25.40 -29.40 -22.59
N CYS A 58 26.05 -28.25 -22.50
CA CYS A 58 25.89 -27.28 -21.41
C CYS A 58 25.55 -25.92 -21.99
N PHE A 59 24.34 -25.41 -21.71
CA PHE A 59 23.85 -24.15 -22.25
C PHE A 59 23.92 -23.02 -21.24
N ASN A 60 23.90 -21.77 -21.73
CA ASN A 60 23.82 -20.60 -20.86
C ASN A 60 22.52 -20.60 -20.05
N PRO A 61 22.57 -20.61 -18.70
CA PRO A 61 21.37 -20.75 -17.85
C PRO A 61 20.35 -19.63 -18.05
N THR A 62 20.82 -18.39 -18.21
CA THR A 62 19.96 -17.21 -18.42
C THR A 62 19.22 -17.28 -19.76
N SER A 63 19.90 -17.75 -20.82
CA SER A 63 19.29 -17.91 -22.14
C SER A 63 18.18 -18.96 -22.10
N VAL A 64 18.44 -20.12 -21.50
CA VAL A 64 17.45 -21.19 -21.34
C VAL A 64 16.26 -20.72 -20.51
N ARG A 65 16.48 -20.06 -19.37
CA ARG A 65 15.41 -19.53 -18.51
C ARG A 65 14.49 -18.56 -19.25
N LYS A 66 15.07 -17.59 -19.99
CA LYS A 66 14.30 -16.61 -20.77
C LYS A 66 13.49 -17.29 -21.86
N THR A 67 14.10 -18.22 -22.58
CA THR A 67 13.48 -18.98 -23.68
C THR A 67 12.32 -19.83 -23.16
N ALA A 68 12.56 -20.65 -22.14
CA ALA A 68 11.55 -21.51 -21.50
C ALA A 68 10.34 -20.71 -20.99
N LYS A 69 10.59 -19.59 -20.29
CA LYS A 69 9.53 -18.71 -19.78
C LYS A 69 8.75 -18.03 -20.92
N ARG A 70 9.42 -17.54 -21.96
CA ARG A 70 8.77 -16.90 -23.11
C ARG A 70 7.91 -17.89 -23.91
N LEU A 71 8.35 -19.14 -24.02
CA LEU A 71 7.61 -20.20 -24.70
C LEU A 71 6.55 -20.88 -23.82
N GLY A 72 6.53 -20.60 -22.51
CA GLY A 72 5.63 -21.24 -21.56
C GLY A 72 5.92 -22.75 -21.41
N LEU A 73 7.19 -23.14 -21.44
CA LEU A 73 7.65 -24.53 -21.35
C LEU A 73 8.43 -24.73 -20.05
N GLY A 74 8.08 -25.77 -19.30
CA GLY A 74 8.83 -26.23 -18.13
C GLY A 74 9.16 -27.70 -18.27
N THR A 75 10.31 -28.02 -18.86
CA THR A 75 10.79 -29.39 -19.06
C THR A 75 11.86 -29.75 -18.03
N ASP A 76 12.14 -31.05 -17.89
CA ASP A 76 13.26 -31.54 -17.09
C ASP A 76 14.60 -30.97 -17.52
N ALA A 77 14.80 -30.81 -18.83
CA ALA A 77 15.99 -30.20 -19.42
C ALA A 77 16.07 -28.71 -19.05
N SER A 78 15.02 -27.92 -19.33
CA SER A 78 15.04 -26.49 -19.07
C SER A 78 15.23 -26.18 -17.59
N HIS A 79 14.61 -26.98 -16.72
CA HIS A 79 14.74 -26.84 -15.26
C HIS A 79 16.17 -27.06 -14.77
N ARG A 80 16.91 -28.01 -15.34
CA ARG A 80 18.32 -28.27 -14.99
C ARG A 80 19.24 -27.21 -15.60
N PHE A 81 19.09 -26.94 -16.89
CA PHE A 81 19.92 -25.96 -17.58
C PHE A 81 19.76 -24.54 -17.05
N GLU A 82 18.56 -24.10 -16.64
CA GLU A 82 18.36 -22.76 -16.09
C GLU A 82 19.03 -22.52 -14.71
N ARG A 83 19.39 -23.60 -14.01
CA ARG A 83 20.16 -23.57 -12.75
C ARG A 83 21.66 -23.77 -12.97
N GLY A 84 22.04 -24.16 -14.19
CA GLY A 84 23.39 -24.54 -14.56
C GLY A 84 23.65 -26.03 -14.31
N VAL A 85 24.29 -26.66 -15.28
CA VAL A 85 24.75 -28.05 -15.22
C VAL A 85 26.27 -28.07 -15.26
N ASP A 86 26.85 -29.18 -14.81
CA ASP A 86 28.31 -29.37 -14.82
C ASP A 86 28.85 -29.38 -16.25
N PRO A 87 29.67 -28.38 -16.66
CA PRO A 87 30.23 -28.37 -18.00
C PRO A 87 31.24 -29.50 -18.24
N ASP A 88 31.98 -29.93 -17.22
CA ASP A 88 32.99 -30.99 -17.33
C ASP A 88 32.37 -32.39 -17.24
N GLY A 89 31.09 -32.48 -16.84
CA GLY A 89 30.34 -33.73 -16.74
C GLY A 89 29.72 -34.20 -18.06
N THR A 90 29.77 -33.39 -19.12
CA THR A 90 29.09 -33.64 -20.42
C THR A 90 29.57 -34.91 -21.11
N ILE A 91 30.89 -35.14 -21.19
CA ILE A 91 31.49 -36.34 -21.80
C ILE A 91 31.13 -37.60 -21.02
N ARG A 92 31.25 -37.56 -19.69
CA ARG A 92 30.85 -38.69 -18.84
C ARG A 92 29.37 -39.04 -19.03
N ALA A 93 28.51 -38.04 -19.19
CA ALA A 93 27.08 -38.26 -19.40
C ALA A 93 26.76 -38.90 -20.76
N VAL A 94 27.40 -38.44 -21.84
CA VAL A 94 27.18 -39.02 -23.19
C VAL A 94 27.70 -40.45 -23.28
N ASP A 95 28.88 -40.73 -22.72
CA ASP A 95 29.46 -42.07 -22.71
C ASP A 95 28.57 -43.05 -21.92
N ARG A 96 28.05 -42.60 -20.77
CA ARG A 96 27.15 -43.43 -19.97
C ARG A 96 25.82 -43.68 -20.68
N ALA A 97 25.26 -42.68 -21.36
CA ALA A 97 24.05 -42.83 -22.15
C ALA A 97 24.28 -43.82 -23.32
N ALA A 98 25.37 -43.67 -24.06
CA ALA A 98 25.75 -44.57 -25.14
C ALA A 98 25.91 -46.01 -24.65
N GLN A 99 26.62 -46.21 -23.53
CA GLN A 99 26.79 -47.53 -22.92
C GLN A 99 25.43 -48.19 -22.61
N LEU A 100 24.53 -47.47 -21.94
CA LEU A 100 23.20 -47.99 -21.58
C LEU A 100 22.35 -48.30 -22.81
N MET A 101 22.42 -47.47 -23.85
CA MET A 101 21.72 -47.71 -25.11
C MET A 101 22.23 -48.97 -25.83
N LEU A 102 23.52 -49.28 -25.74
CA LEU A 102 24.09 -50.52 -26.30
C LEU A 102 23.64 -51.74 -25.50
N GLU A 103 23.72 -51.68 -24.18
CA GLU A 103 23.33 -52.77 -23.27
C GLU A 103 21.86 -53.16 -23.43
N VAL A 104 20.98 -52.17 -23.63
CA VAL A 104 19.52 -52.39 -23.71
C VAL A 104 19.03 -52.56 -25.16
N GLY A 105 19.59 -51.82 -26.11
CA GLY A 105 19.11 -51.74 -27.49
C GLY A 105 19.84 -52.64 -28.50
N GLY A 106 20.97 -53.25 -28.13
CA GLY A 106 21.72 -54.17 -29.01
C GLY A 106 22.36 -53.52 -30.23
N GLY A 107 22.59 -52.20 -30.21
CA GLY A 107 23.20 -51.44 -31.30
C GLY A 107 24.72 -51.59 -31.40
N THR A 108 25.34 -50.92 -32.37
CA THR A 108 26.80 -50.82 -32.50
C THR A 108 27.25 -49.38 -32.28
N LEU A 109 28.24 -49.19 -31.40
CA LEU A 109 28.81 -47.87 -31.14
C LEU A 109 29.80 -47.49 -32.24
N ILE A 110 29.63 -46.30 -32.80
CA ILE A 110 30.64 -45.70 -33.67
C ILE A 110 31.70 -45.06 -32.77
N SER A 111 32.98 -45.37 -33.01
CA SER A 111 34.07 -44.84 -32.17
C SER A 111 34.26 -43.34 -32.38
N GLY A 112 34.44 -42.61 -31.28
CA GLY A 112 34.78 -41.19 -31.29
C GLY A 112 33.72 -40.33 -30.61
N VAL A 113 34.12 -39.15 -30.15
CA VAL A 113 33.24 -38.14 -29.56
C VAL A 113 33.60 -36.79 -30.19
N ILE A 114 32.59 -35.96 -30.44
CA ILE A 114 32.77 -34.58 -30.87
C ILE A 114 32.61 -33.71 -29.62
N ASP A 115 33.74 -33.22 -29.09
CA ASP A 115 33.77 -32.36 -27.90
C ASP A 115 34.12 -30.92 -28.29
N GLU A 116 33.10 -30.06 -28.34
CA GLU A 116 33.23 -28.64 -28.63
C GLU A 116 33.00 -27.83 -27.35
N TYR A 117 34.09 -27.32 -26.75
CA TYR A 117 34.06 -26.51 -25.53
C TYR A 117 34.58 -25.07 -25.78
N PRO A 118 33.84 -24.25 -26.55
CA PRO A 118 34.26 -22.90 -26.86
C PRO A 118 34.30 -22.02 -25.61
N GLY A 119 35.41 -21.30 -25.42
CA GLY A 119 35.56 -20.36 -24.30
C GLY A 119 35.75 -21.04 -22.95
N LYS A 120 36.27 -22.28 -22.91
CA LYS A 120 36.70 -22.96 -21.68
C LYS A 120 37.57 -22.03 -20.83
N ARG A 121 37.24 -21.90 -19.55
CA ARG A 121 37.97 -21.10 -18.57
C ARG A 121 38.45 -21.98 -17.44
N ASP A 122 39.70 -21.81 -17.06
CA ASP A 122 40.22 -22.46 -15.87
C ASP A 122 39.56 -21.88 -14.62
N ILE A 123 39.06 -22.77 -13.77
CA ILE A 123 38.47 -22.40 -12.49
C ILE A 123 39.56 -21.78 -11.64
N GLN A 124 39.39 -20.51 -11.26
CA GLN A 124 40.34 -19.84 -10.39
C GLN A 124 40.02 -20.15 -8.92
N PRO A 125 41.05 -20.38 -8.08
CA PRO A 125 40.83 -20.58 -6.66
C PRO A 125 40.29 -19.30 -6.01
N ILE A 126 39.31 -19.46 -5.13
CA ILE A 126 38.75 -18.39 -4.32
C ILE A 126 39.55 -18.31 -3.03
N ARG A 127 39.99 -17.10 -2.68
CA ARG A 127 40.68 -16.83 -1.42
C ARG A 127 39.66 -16.62 -0.30
N LEU A 128 39.70 -17.50 0.71
CA LEU A 128 38.81 -17.46 1.88
C LEU A 128 39.61 -17.07 3.14
N SER A 129 39.16 -16.03 3.86
CA SER A 129 39.78 -15.62 5.13
C SER A 129 39.04 -16.19 6.32
N VAL A 130 39.74 -16.91 7.20
CA VAL A 130 39.23 -17.51 8.43
C VAL A 130 38.66 -16.45 9.36
N LYS A 131 39.36 -15.33 9.57
CA LYS A 131 38.89 -14.20 10.38
C LYS A 131 37.60 -13.59 9.81
N LYS A 132 37.52 -13.38 8.50
CA LYS A 132 36.30 -12.84 7.87
C LYS A 132 35.13 -13.82 7.97
N THR A 133 35.38 -15.12 7.73
CA THR A 133 34.37 -16.17 7.89
C THR A 133 33.83 -16.19 9.31
N ASN A 134 34.70 -16.27 10.31
CA ASN A 134 34.30 -16.26 11.72
C ASN A 134 33.58 -14.98 12.14
N ARG A 135 34.02 -13.83 11.62
CA ARG A 135 33.33 -12.55 11.86
C ARG A 135 31.92 -12.54 11.28
N LEU A 136 31.74 -13.03 10.04
CA LEU A 136 30.44 -13.06 9.39
C LEU A 136 29.50 -14.06 10.06
N LEU A 137 30.02 -15.26 10.36
CA LEU A 137 29.24 -16.36 10.93
C LEU A 137 29.05 -16.26 12.45
N GLY A 138 29.84 -15.42 13.15
CA GLY A 138 29.83 -15.39 14.61
C GLY A 138 30.44 -16.65 15.25
N THR A 139 31.34 -17.33 14.54
CA THR A 139 31.96 -18.60 14.95
C THR A 139 33.42 -18.44 15.36
N GLN A 140 34.05 -19.51 15.84
CA GLN A 140 35.48 -19.59 16.16
C GLN A 140 36.13 -20.83 15.50
N LEU A 141 35.79 -21.08 14.24
CA LEU A 141 36.32 -22.21 13.47
C LEU A 141 37.79 -21.99 13.09
N THR A 142 38.60 -23.03 13.17
CA THR A 142 40.00 -22.99 12.71
C THR A 142 40.10 -23.17 11.19
N ALA A 143 41.26 -22.83 10.61
CA ALA A 143 41.53 -23.06 9.19
C ALA A 143 41.36 -24.53 8.80
N GLU A 144 41.81 -25.45 9.67
CA GLU A 144 41.71 -26.89 9.47
C GLU A 144 40.26 -27.35 9.43
N LYS A 145 39.43 -26.87 10.36
CA LYS A 145 38.01 -27.26 10.40
C LYS A 145 37.24 -26.72 9.21
N ILE A 146 37.49 -25.48 8.81
CA ILE A 146 36.91 -24.88 7.60
C ILE A 146 37.32 -25.69 6.36
N GLY A 147 38.60 -26.05 6.25
CA GLY A 147 39.10 -26.88 5.15
C GLY A 147 38.50 -28.28 5.12
N GLU A 148 38.36 -28.94 6.26
CA GLU A 148 37.72 -30.27 6.40
C GLU A 148 36.26 -30.22 5.92
N VAL A 149 35.52 -29.22 6.37
CA VAL A 149 34.12 -29.02 6.00
C VAL A 149 33.97 -28.83 4.48
N LEU A 150 34.78 -27.95 3.88
CA LEU A 150 34.72 -27.72 2.43
C LEU A 150 35.15 -28.95 1.61
N LYS A 151 36.16 -29.70 2.07
CA LYS A 151 36.59 -30.94 1.42
C LYS A 151 35.52 -32.04 1.45
N SER A 152 34.64 -32.06 2.45
CA SER A 152 33.55 -33.04 2.53
C SER A 152 32.55 -32.97 1.37
N VAL A 153 32.57 -31.87 0.61
CA VAL A 153 31.73 -31.63 -0.57
C VAL A 153 32.58 -31.30 -1.82
N ASP A 154 33.75 -31.93 -1.94
CA ASP A 154 34.66 -31.90 -3.09
C ASP A 154 35.30 -30.54 -3.44
N PHE A 155 35.33 -29.58 -2.51
CA PHE A 155 36.16 -28.38 -2.68
C PHE A 155 37.61 -28.69 -2.29
N ASP A 156 38.55 -28.40 -3.20
CA ASP A 156 39.98 -28.49 -2.90
C ASP A 156 40.42 -27.26 -2.11
N ALA A 157 40.31 -27.37 -0.79
CA ALA A 157 40.69 -26.33 0.16
C ALA A 157 42.13 -26.52 0.66
N LYS A 158 43.06 -25.67 0.22
CA LYS A 158 44.47 -25.64 0.63
C LYS A 158 44.73 -24.50 1.60
N ILE A 159 45.21 -24.82 2.79
CA ILE A 159 45.63 -23.82 3.78
C ILE A 159 46.92 -23.16 3.27
N GLN A 160 46.90 -21.84 3.12
CA GLN A 160 48.08 -21.07 2.73
C GLN A 160 48.84 -20.55 3.97
N ASP A 161 48.09 -20.06 4.95
CA ASP A 161 48.60 -19.53 6.22
C ASP A 161 47.52 -19.65 7.30
N GLY A 162 47.78 -19.12 8.51
CA GLY A 162 46.84 -19.20 9.63
C GLY A 162 45.52 -18.44 9.47
N ASP A 163 45.37 -17.58 8.46
CA ASP A 163 44.13 -16.86 8.17
C ASP A 163 43.57 -17.15 6.76
N THR A 164 44.33 -17.73 5.85
CA THR A 164 43.96 -17.84 4.44
C THR A 164 43.86 -19.28 3.95
N LEU A 165 42.73 -19.63 3.33
CA LEU A 165 42.57 -20.82 2.50
C LEU A 165 42.44 -20.43 1.02
N SER A 166 43.10 -21.19 0.14
CA SER A 166 42.90 -21.17 -1.30
C SER A 166 41.96 -22.32 -1.65
N VAL A 167 40.75 -22.01 -2.09
CA VAL A 167 39.69 -23.00 -2.29
C VAL A 167 39.34 -23.08 -3.76
N LEU A 168 39.58 -24.23 -4.38
CA LEU A 168 39.16 -24.52 -5.74
C LEU A 168 37.82 -25.27 -5.70
N ARG A 169 36.79 -24.72 -6.36
CA ARG A 169 35.48 -25.37 -6.46
C ARG A 169 35.49 -26.48 -7.51
N PRO A 170 34.71 -27.55 -7.34
CA PRO A 170 34.47 -28.51 -8.42
C PRO A 170 33.63 -27.86 -9.53
N SER A 171 33.77 -28.37 -10.76
CA SER A 171 33.13 -27.83 -11.97
C SER A 171 31.59 -27.78 -11.88
N PHE A 172 30.98 -28.73 -11.19
CA PHE A 172 29.54 -28.80 -10.98
C PHE A 172 28.98 -27.72 -10.03
N ARG A 173 29.83 -27.06 -9.22
CA ARG A 173 29.42 -25.95 -8.33
C ARG A 173 29.48 -24.61 -9.05
N VAL A 174 28.63 -24.46 -10.06
CA VAL A 174 28.54 -23.27 -10.90
C VAL A 174 28.11 -22.01 -10.14
N ASP A 175 27.44 -22.19 -9.00
CA ASP A 175 26.93 -21.17 -8.09
C ASP A 175 28.00 -20.48 -7.24
N VAL A 176 29.13 -21.15 -6.94
CA VAL A 176 30.14 -20.63 -6.00
C VAL A 176 31.18 -19.77 -6.71
N SER A 177 31.11 -18.45 -6.60
CA SER A 177 32.02 -17.52 -7.29
C SER A 177 32.74 -16.54 -6.38
N ARG A 178 32.31 -16.43 -5.12
CA ARG A 178 32.81 -15.46 -4.14
C ARG A 178 33.15 -16.12 -2.81
N PRO A 179 33.95 -15.46 -1.96
CA PRO A 179 34.24 -15.97 -0.62
C PRO A 179 32.97 -16.18 0.23
N GLU A 180 31.95 -15.34 0.08
CA GLU A 180 30.69 -15.44 0.83
C GLU A 180 29.93 -16.73 0.50
N ASP A 181 29.97 -17.20 -0.76
CA ASP A 181 29.35 -18.47 -1.16
C ASP A 181 30.04 -19.66 -0.45
N LEU A 182 31.37 -19.57 -0.26
CA LEU A 182 32.11 -20.56 0.55
C LEU A 182 31.79 -20.44 2.04
N MET A 183 31.58 -19.23 2.55
CA MET A 183 31.16 -19.03 3.95
C MET A 183 29.77 -19.64 4.21
N GLU A 184 28.86 -19.56 3.23
CA GLU A 184 27.57 -20.26 3.28
C GLU A 184 27.77 -21.79 3.33
N GLU A 185 28.63 -22.36 2.49
CA GLU A 185 28.93 -23.79 2.52
C GLU A 185 29.49 -24.22 3.87
N VAL A 186 30.44 -23.44 4.42
CA VAL A 186 30.98 -23.67 5.77
C VAL A 186 29.87 -23.64 6.81
N ALA A 187 29.00 -22.64 6.78
CA ALA A 187 27.91 -22.50 7.75
C ALA A 187 26.91 -23.66 7.65
N ARG A 188 26.49 -24.03 6.44
CA ARG A 188 25.50 -25.09 6.19
C ARG A 188 26.02 -26.46 6.62
N LEU A 189 27.29 -26.76 6.32
CA LEU A 189 27.91 -28.04 6.61
C LEU A 189 28.41 -28.14 8.06
N TRP A 190 28.85 -27.04 8.66
CA TRP A 190 29.06 -26.96 10.11
C TRP A 190 27.74 -27.12 10.87
N GLY A 191 26.64 -26.67 10.27
CA GLY A 191 25.29 -26.72 10.81
C GLY A 191 24.91 -25.40 11.47
N TYR A 192 23.81 -24.80 11.00
CA TYR A 192 23.34 -23.51 11.53
C TYR A 192 23.02 -23.54 13.02
N ASN A 193 22.58 -24.69 13.54
CA ASN A 193 22.31 -24.88 14.98
C ASN A 193 23.57 -24.77 15.85
N ASN A 194 24.76 -24.94 15.26
CA ASN A 194 26.03 -24.80 15.96
C ASN A 194 26.55 -23.36 15.93
N ILE A 195 25.87 -22.43 15.26
CA ILE A 195 26.20 -21.01 15.26
C ILE A 195 25.57 -20.36 16.50
N PRO A 196 26.36 -19.76 17.41
CA PRO A 196 25.82 -19.13 18.61
C PRO A 196 24.83 -18.02 18.29
N THR A 197 23.68 -18.04 18.97
CA THR A 197 22.77 -16.89 18.95
C THR A 197 23.37 -15.75 19.77
N THR A 198 23.56 -14.60 19.14
CA THR A 198 24.05 -13.38 19.79
C THR A 198 23.12 -12.22 19.49
N SER A 199 23.00 -11.27 20.43
CA SER A 199 22.26 -10.04 20.18
C SER A 199 23.14 -9.06 19.41
N PRO A 200 22.63 -8.38 18.37
CA PRO A 200 23.38 -7.32 17.71
C PRO A 200 23.67 -6.20 18.72
N MET A 201 24.90 -5.71 18.72
CA MET A 201 25.25 -4.50 19.47
C MET A 201 24.64 -3.30 18.76
N LEU A 202 23.56 -2.76 19.31
CA LEU A 202 22.90 -1.55 18.80
C LEU A 202 23.37 -0.34 19.61
N PRO A 203 23.69 0.80 18.96
CA PRO A 203 23.92 2.03 19.69
C PRO A 203 22.62 2.44 20.41
N VAL A 204 22.75 2.91 21.65
CA VAL A 204 21.62 3.43 22.43
C VAL A 204 21.32 4.85 21.93
N GLU A 205 20.62 4.96 20.81
CA GLU A 205 20.06 6.22 20.30
C GLU A 205 18.55 6.22 20.50
N ALA A 206 18.05 7.06 21.42
CA ALA A 206 16.62 7.29 21.54
C ALA A 206 16.16 8.25 20.44
N LYS A 207 15.66 7.72 19.32
CA LYS A 207 14.95 8.51 18.32
C LYS A 207 13.47 8.47 18.64
N LEU A 208 12.86 9.64 18.84
CA LEU A 208 11.41 9.74 18.90
C LEU A 208 10.83 9.26 17.57
N PRO A 209 9.68 8.56 17.57
CA PRO A 209 9.01 8.20 16.34
C PRO A 209 8.72 9.47 15.53
N GLY A 210 8.79 9.36 14.19
CA GLY A 210 8.42 10.47 13.32
C GLY A 210 6.98 10.91 13.56
N CYS A 211 6.71 12.22 13.43
CA CYS A 211 5.41 12.82 13.68
C CYS A 211 4.25 12.06 13.01
N GLY A 212 4.42 11.63 11.76
CA GLY A 212 3.40 10.86 11.03
C GLY A 212 3.03 9.51 11.68
N ILE A 213 3.99 8.81 12.30
CA ILE A 213 3.72 7.54 13.00
C ILE A 213 2.88 7.80 14.24
N VAL A 214 3.27 8.79 15.04
CA VAL A 214 2.53 9.18 16.26
C VAL A 214 1.12 9.65 15.92
N LEU A 215 0.99 10.48 14.88
CA LEU A 215 -0.28 10.99 14.39
C LEU A 215 -1.21 9.86 13.97
N ARG A 216 -0.72 8.90 13.16
CA ARG A 216 -1.50 7.75 12.69
C ARG A 216 -2.00 6.89 13.86
N GLU A 217 -1.14 6.65 14.84
CA GLU A 217 -1.49 5.87 16.02
C GLU A 217 -2.55 6.58 16.87
N ASN A 218 -2.41 7.90 17.08
CA ASN A 218 -3.41 8.70 17.78
C ASN A 218 -4.77 8.67 17.07
N ILE A 219 -4.79 8.82 15.75
CA ILE A 219 -6.02 8.72 14.95
C ILE A 219 -6.67 7.35 15.14
N ARG A 220 -5.89 6.27 15.01
CA ARG A 220 -6.40 4.89 15.14
C ARG A 220 -7.02 4.66 16.52
N GLN A 221 -6.36 5.11 17.58
CA GLN A 221 -6.86 5.00 18.96
C GLN A 221 -8.13 5.83 19.17
N MET A 222 -8.17 7.08 18.69
CA MET A 222 -9.34 7.96 18.84
C MET A 222 -10.54 7.44 18.05
N MET A 223 -10.36 7.05 16.79
CA MET A 223 -11.43 6.51 15.95
C MET A 223 -12.00 5.22 16.55
N SER A 224 -11.15 4.33 17.06
CA SER A 224 -11.59 3.14 17.80
C SER A 224 -12.36 3.52 19.06
N GLY A 225 -11.90 4.53 19.80
CA GLY A 225 -12.59 5.06 20.99
C GLY A 225 -13.96 5.69 20.67
N PHE A 226 -14.15 6.21 19.45
CA PHE A 226 -15.45 6.67 18.95
C PHE A 226 -16.35 5.54 18.44
N GLY A 227 -15.90 4.28 18.55
CA GLY A 227 -16.64 3.10 18.14
C GLY A 227 -16.55 2.80 16.65
N PHE A 228 -15.55 3.35 15.94
CA PHE A 228 -15.30 3.00 14.54
C PHE A 228 -14.37 1.79 14.45
N SER A 229 -14.64 0.90 13.51
CA SER A 229 -13.79 -0.24 13.18
C SER A 229 -12.85 0.11 12.03
N GLU A 230 -11.56 -0.16 12.20
CA GLU A 230 -10.58 0.01 11.13
C GLU A 230 -10.77 -1.08 10.07
N VAL A 231 -10.77 -0.70 8.80
CA VAL A 231 -10.83 -1.63 7.67
C VAL A 231 -9.60 -1.47 6.80
N ILE A 232 -9.14 -2.58 6.22
CA ILE A 232 -7.99 -2.63 5.31
C ILE A 232 -8.50 -3.12 3.96
N ASN A 233 -8.62 -2.21 3.01
CA ASN A 233 -9.08 -2.53 1.66
C ASN A 233 -7.91 -2.72 0.70
N TYR A 234 -8.15 -3.44 -0.39
CA TYR A 234 -7.17 -3.53 -1.47
C TYR A 234 -6.83 -2.14 -2.03
N SER A 235 -5.56 -1.97 -2.40
CA SER A 235 -5.11 -0.79 -3.16
C SER A 235 -5.54 -0.82 -4.63
N PHE A 236 -6.16 -1.92 -5.08
CA PHE A 236 -6.60 -2.15 -6.45
C PHE A 236 -8.12 -2.10 -6.53
N ILE A 237 -8.65 -1.43 -7.55
CA ILE A 237 -10.09 -1.23 -7.77
C ILE A 237 -10.45 -1.42 -9.24
N ALA A 238 -11.76 -1.52 -9.51
CA ALA A 238 -12.30 -1.58 -10.86
C ALA A 238 -12.11 -0.25 -11.61
N LYS A 239 -11.86 -0.31 -12.93
CA LYS A 239 -11.69 0.88 -13.80
C LYS A 239 -12.89 1.83 -13.78
N ASN A 240 -14.10 1.29 -13.63
CA ASN A 240 -15.33 2.07 -13.59
C ASN A 240 -15.57 2.78 -12.23
N SER A 241 -14.67 2.66 -11.25
CA SER A 241 -14.91 3.19 -9.90
C SER A 241 -15.06 4.72 -9.88
N CYS A 242 -14.34 5.45 -10.74
CA CYS A 242 -14.55 6.90 -10.89
C CYS A 242 -15.94 7.24 -11.45
N ASP A 243 -16.49 6.40 -12.32
CA ASP A 243 -17.84 6.57 -12.86
C ASP A 243 -18.90 6.23 -11.81
N ARG A 244 -18.69 5.16 -11.02
CA ARG A 244 -19.55 4.81 -9.88
C ARG A 244 -19.59 5.92 -8.82
N LEU A 245 -18.48 6.66 -8.65
CA LEU A 245 -18.40 7.87 -7.82
C LEU A 245 -18.89 9.15 -8.53
N ARG A 246 -19.29 9.09 -9.80
CA ARG A 246 -19.76 10.25 -10.58
C ARG A 246 -18.73 11.38 -10.70
N LEU A 247 -17.43 11.06 -10.67
CA LEU A 247 -16.39 12.06 -10.84
C LEU A 247 -16.48 12.71 -12.22
N THR A 248 -16.19 14.02 -12.32
CA THR A 248 -16.18 14.72 -13.61
C THR A 248 -15.02 14.24 -14.47
N LYS A 249 -15.07 14.50 -15.79
CA LYS A 249 -14.01 14.08 -16.72
C LYS A 249 -12.66 14.72 -16.40
N ASP A 250 -12.69 15.94 -15.86
CA ASP A 250 -11.49 16.72 -15.52
C ASP A 250 -11.02 16.49 -14.07
N ASP A 251 -11.68 15.60 -13.31
CA ASP A 251 -11.26 15.28 -11.94
C ASP A 251 -9.88 14.59 -11.94
N PRO A 252 -8.87 15.11 -11.19
CA PRO A 252 -7.54 14.52 -11.14
C PRO A 252 -7.52 13.05 -10.73
N ARG A 253 -8.52 12.60 -9.95
CA ARG A 253 -8.65 11.20 -9.52
C ARG A 253 -9.00 10.24 -10.67
N ARG A 254 -9.31 10.74 -11.86
CA ARG A 254 -9.40 9.91 -13.08
C ARG A 254 -8.04 9.56 -13.68
N GLY A 255 -6.96 10.16 -13.20
CA GLY A 255 -5.58 9.74 -13.50
C GLY A 255 -5.25 8.39 -12.84
N MET A 256 -5.85 7.31 -13.32
CA MET A 256 -5.65 5.95 -12.78
C MET A 256 -4.32 5.34 -13.27
N LEU A 257 -3.69 4.51 -12.44
CA LEU A 257 -2.53 3.70 -12.80
C LEU A 257 -2.98 2.26 -13.08
N ASP A 258 -2.74 1.76 -14.30
CA ASP A 258 -3.11 0.42 -14.73
C ASP A 258 -2.18 -0.65 -14.15
N ILE A 259 -2.76 -1.78 -13.75
CA ILE A 259 -1.98 -2.98 -13.42
C ILE A 259 -1.79 -3.79 -14.70
N LEU A 260 -0.54 -4.09 -15.06
CA LEU A 260 -0.22 -4.79 -16.31
C LEU A 260 -0.83 -6.19 -16.39
N ASN A 261 -0.81 -6.93 -15.27
CA ASN A 261 -1.33 -8.29 -15.18
C ASN A 261 -2.25 -8.39 -13.94
N PRO A 262 -3.47 -7.81 -13.98
CA PRO A 262 -4.36 -7.81 -12.85
C PRO A 262 -4.91 -9.22 -12.58
N ILE A 263 -5.23 -9.50 -11.32
CA ILE A 263 -5.83 -10.79 -10.92
C ILE A 263 -7.25 -10.91 -11.48
N SER A 264 -7.98 -9.79 -11.52
CA SER A 264 -9.35 -9.69 -12.03
C SER A 264 -9.65 -8.26 -12.53
N GLU A 265 -10.75 -8.09 -13.27
CA GLU A 265 -11.20 -6.77 -13.75
C GLU A 265 -11.55 -5.81 -12.60
N ASP A 266 -12.03 -6.35 -11.47
CA ASP A 266 -12.33 -5.60 -10.25
C ASP A 266 -11.06 -5.07 -9.54
N GLN A 267 -9.88 -5.47 -10.01
CA GLN A 267 -8.57 -5.07 -9.48
C GLN A 267 -7.65 -4.59 -10.61
N ALA A 268 -8.21 -3.92 -11.61
CA ALA A 268 -7.49 -3.52 -12.82
C ALA A 268 -6.61 -2.26 -12.67
N VAL A 269 -6.89 -1.40 -11.68
CA VAL A 269 -6.18 -0.13 -11.49
C VAL A 269 -5.88 0.15 -10.01
N MET A 270 -4.89 0.98 -9.74
CA MET A 270 -4.65 1.52 -8.40
C MET A 270 -5.78 2.47 -7.97
N ARG A 271 -6.11 2.47 -6.67
CA ARG A 271 -7.16 3.32 -6.11
C ARG A 271 -6.77 4.80 -6.06
N THR A 272 -7.70 5.66 -6.47
CA THR A 272 -7.55 7.13 -6.44
C THR A 272 -8.39 7.79 -5.34
N SER A 273 -9.15 7.00 -4.57
CA SER A 273 -9.92 7.37 -3.38
C SER A 273 -10.11 6.14 -2.50
N LEU A 274 -10.31 6.34 -1.19
CA LEU A 274 -10.64 5.27 -0.24
C LEU A 274 -12.15 4.95 -0.22
N ILE A 275 -13.00 5.87 -0.70
CA ILE A 275 -14.46 5.73 -0.67
C ILE A 275 -14.98 4.46 -1.37
N PRO A 276 -14.48 4.04 -2.55
CA PRO A 276 -14.92 2.81 -3.19
C PRO A 276 -14.78 1.58 -2.29
N GLY A 277 -13.63 1.44 -1.62
CA GLY A 277 -13.36 0.31 -0.71
C GLY A 277 -14.27 0.31 0.51
N LEU A 278 -14.54 1.49 1.09
CA LEU A 278 -15.49 1.64 2.19
C LEU A 278 -16.92 1.27 1.76
N LEU A 279 -17.37 1.71 0.59
CA LEU A 279 -18.71 1.37 0.08
C LEU A 279 -18.85 -0.12 -0.24
N ASP A 280 -17.83 -0.75 -0.84
CA ASP A 280 -17.82 -2.19 -1.08
C ASP A 280 -17.81 -2.99 0.24
N THR A 281 -17.12 -2.49 1.27
CA THR A 281 -17.15 -3.08 2.63
C THR A 281 -18.55 -2.99 3.25
N VAL A 282 -19.23 -1.84 3.11
CA VAL A 282 -20.62 -1.69 3.55
C VAL A 282 -21.52 -2.66 2.82
N ARG A 283 -21.41 -2.76 1.49
CA ARG A 283 -22.19 -3.70 0.67
C ARG A 283 -22.02 -5.13 1.14
N HIS A 284 -20.79 -5.54 1.41
CA HIS A 284 -20.50 -6.88 1.93
C HIS A 284 -21.17 -7.12 3.29
N ASN A 285 -21.04 -6.20 4.25
CA ASN A 285 -21.59 -6.36 5.59
C ASN A 285 -23.13 -6.30 5.62
N LEU A 286 -23.76 -5.43 4.81
CA LEU A 286 -25.21 -5.41 4.65
C LEU A 286 -25.75 -6.73 4.10
N SER A 287 -25.01 -7.39 3.19
CA SER A 287 -25.39 -8.73 2.69
C SER A 287 -25.42 -9.80 3.79
N GLN A 288 -24.63 -9.59 4.86
CA GLN A 288 -24.58 -10.42 6.07
C GLN A 288 -25.52 -9.92 7.18
N GLN A 289 -26.48 -9.06 6.86
CA GLN A 289 -27.47 -8.49 7.79
C GLN A 289 -26.89 -7.57 8.89
N VAL A 290 -25.65 -7.10 8.75
CA VAL A 290 -25.06 -6.11 9.66
C VAL A 290 -25.43 -4.71 9.18
N LYS A 291 -26.47 -4.12 9.79
CA LYS A 291 -27.09 -2.86 9.33
C LYS A 291 -26.40 -1.59 9.82
N THR A 292 -25.86 -1.59 11.04
CA THR A 292 -25.16 -0.42 11.60
C THR A 292 -23.66 -0.62 11.46
N LEU A 293 -22.99 0.31 10.77
CA LEU A 293 -21.56 0.22 10.48
C LEU A 293 -20.91 1.59 10.70
N ARG A 294 -19.80 1.58 11.43
CA ARG A 294 -18.89 2.71 11.63
C ARG A 294 -17.51 2.25 11.23
N LEU A 295 -17.04 2.66 10.07
CA LEU A 295 -15.83 2.16 9.44
C LEU A 295 -14.85 3.31 9.22
N PHE A 296 -13.56 3.05 9.38
CA PHE A 296 -12.53 3.99 8.95
C PHE A 296 -11.35 3.28 8.32
N GLU A 297 -10.64 3.96 7.44
CA GLU A 297 -9.41 3.48 6.79
C GLU A 297 -8.42 4.63 6.70
N ALA A 298 -7.17 4.38 7.11
CA ALA A 298 -6.04 5.25 6.81
C ALA A 298 -5.16 4.58 5.75
N GLY A 299 -5.03 5.20 4.58
CA GLY A 299 -4.30 4.58 3.48
C GLY A 299 -3.96 5.51 2.33
N LYS A 300 -3.02 5.05 1.51
CA LYS A 300 -2.57 5.79 0.32
C LYS A 300 -3.52 5.67 -0.85
N THR A 301 -3.60 6.75 -1.61
CA THR A 301 -4.22 6.85 -2.93
C THR A 301 -3.13 7.15 -3.96
N PHE A 302 -3.35 6.78 -5.22
CA PHE A 302 -2.34 6.80 -6.27
C PHE A 302 -2.88 7.52 -7.50
N ILE A 303 -2.40 8.73 -7.76
CA ILE A 303 -2.73 9.48 -8.98
C ILE A 303 -1.58 9.36 -9.97
N SER A 304 -1.87 8.86 -11.16
CA SER A 304 -0.89 8.60 -12.21
C SER A 304 -0.24 9.91 -12.72
N SER A 305 1.08 9.90 -12.82
CA SER A 305 1.88 10.92 -13.53
C SER A 305 2.31 10.43 -14.93
N GLY A 306 1.67 9.36 -15.42
CA GLY A 306 2.07 8.56 -16.58
C GLY A 306 2.19 7.09 -16.19
N GLN A 307 1.83 6.16 -17.08
CA GLN A 307 1.79 4.72 -16.77
C GLN A 307 3.16 4.12 -16.43
N ASP A 308 4.25 4.71 -16.93
CA ASP A 308 5.63 4.26 -16.70
C ASP A 308 6.37 5.10 -15.63
N LYS A 309 5.66 5.92 -14.84
CA LYS A 309 6.25 6.77 -13.80
C LYS A 309 5.64 6.46 -12.44
N LEU A 310 6.40 6.78 -11.38
CA LEU A 310 5.86 6.69 -10.03
C LEU A 310 4.64 7.63 -9.89
N PRO A 311 3.52 7.13 -9.33
CA PRO A 311 2.34 7.96 -9.11
C PRO A 311 2.59 8.98 -8.00
N LYS A 312 1.76 10.02 -7.96
CA LYS A 312 1.62 10.84 -6.75
C LYS A 312 0.86 10.01 -5.72
N GLU A 313 1.56 9.66 -4.64
CA GLU A 313 0.99 8.96 -3.50
C GLU A 313 0.57 9.96 -2.44
N THR A 314 -0.70 9.99 -2.08
CA THR A 314 -1.21 10.82 -0.98
C THR A 314 -2.00 9.97 -0.01
N GLU A 315 -1.64 10.07 1.28
CA GLU A 315 -2.32 9.36 2.35
C GLU A 315 -3.59 10.12 2.79
N PHE A 316 -4.68 9.40 2.94
CA PHE A 316 -5.95 9.92 3.42
C PHE A 316 -6.43 9.09 4.60
N LEU A 317 -7.16 9.74 5.51
CA LEU A 317 -8.06 9.09 6.45
C LEU A 317 -9.47 9.24 5.89
N ALA A 318 -10.17 8.15 5.68
CA ALA A 318 -11.58 8.16 5.30
C ALA A 318 -12.39 7.42 6.37
N ALA A 319 -13.58 7.93 6.68
CA ALA A 319 -14.52 7.26 7.56
C ALA A 319 -15.90 7.24 6.94
N LEU A 320 -16.68 6.21 7.27
CA LEU A 320 -18.05 6.02 6.84
C LEU A 320 -18.91 5.57 8.01
N TRP A 321 -20.06 6.23 8.19
CA TRP A 321 -21.10 5.79 9.12
C TRP A 321 -22.42 5.60 8.38
N THR A 322 -23.07 4.46 8.60
CA THR A 322 -24.41 4.15 8.11
C THR A 322 -25.20 3.36 9.15
N GLY A 323 -26.53 3.50 9.14
CA GLY A 323 -27.44 2.79 10.05
C GLY A 323 -27.80 3.65 11.26
N LEU A 324 -27.86 3.03 12.43
CA LEU A 324 -28.33 3.70 13.65
C LEU A 324 -27.25 4.58 14.31
N ARG A 325 -27.69 5.63 15.01
CA ARG A 325 -26.87 6.49 15.88
C ARG A 325 -26.39 5.75 17.11
N HIS A 326 -27.20 4.83 17.63
CA HIS A 326 -26.87 3.97 18.76
C HIS A 326 -27.22 2.53 18.40
N ASP A 327 -26.49 1.58 18.98
CA ASP A 327 -26.92 0.19 18.90
C ASP A 327 -28.26 0.04 19.63
N SER A 328 -29.15 -0.79 19.09
CA SER A 328 -30.48 -1.00 19.68
C SER A 328 -30.33 -1.46 21.14
N GLY A 329 -31.00 -0.75 22.04
CA GLY A 329 -30.89 -0.96 23.47
C GLY A 329 -32.15 -0.52 24.20
N TRP A 330 -32.33 -0.99 25.43
CA TRP A 330 -33.57 -0.78 26.21
C TRP A 330 -33.92 0.69 26.48
N HIS A 331 -32.93 1.60 26.43
CA HIS A 331 -33.10 3.01 26.81
C HIS A 331 -32.98 3.99 25.62
N PHE A 332 -32.65 3.50 24.42
CA PHE A 332 -32.53 4.32 23.21
C PHE A 332 -33.63 3.95 22.23
N GLN A 333 -34.20 4.95 21.57
CA GLN A 333 -35.00 4.71 20.38
C GLN A 333 -34.06 4.48 19.20
N ASP A 334 -34.50 3.65 18.26
CA ASP A 334 -33.77 3.40 17.02
C ASP A 334 -33.84 4.66 16.14
N ASP A 335 -32.85 5.53 16.29
CA ASP A 335 -32.66 6.73 15.48
C ASP A 335 -31.55 6.49 14.44
N ASP A 336 -31.81 6.86 13.17
CA ASP A 336 -30.79 6.86 12.12
C ASP A 336 -29.69 7.88 12.43
N CYS A 337 -28.45 7.56 12.09
CA CYS A 337 -27.37 8.54 12.11
C CYS A 337 -27.57 9.60 11.01
N ASP A 338 -27.00 10.77 11.24
CA ASP A 338 -26.99 11.88 10.28
C ASP A 338 -25.59 12.48 10.07
N ILE A 339 -25.52 13.54 9.27
CA ILE A 339 -24.26 14.24 8.98
C ILE A 339 -23.65 14.90 10.21
N TYR A 340 -24.46 15.32 11.19
CA TYR A 340 -24.00 15.99 12.40
C TYR A 340 -23.37 14.99 13.37
N ASP A 341 -23.85 13.75 13.39
CA ASP A 341 -23.21 12.65 14.12
C ASP A 341 -21.76 12.46 13.64
N LEU A 342 -21.58 12.33 12.31
CA LEU A 342 -20.25 12.17 11.72
C LEU A 342 -19.39 13.44 11.84
N LYS A 343 -20.02 14.63 11.78
CA LYS A 343 -19.34 15.90 12.02
C LYS A 343 -18.78 15.98 13.44
N GLY A 344 -19.55 15.54 14.44
CA GLY A 344 -19.10 15.49 15.83
C GLY A 344 -17.88 14.58 16.02
N ILE A 345 -17.81 13.47 15.28
CA ILE A 345 -16.63 12.60 15.26
C ILE A 345 -15.42 13.31 14.64
N ALA A 346 -15.60 13.99 13.50
CA ALA A 346 -14.52 14.74 12.86
C ALA A 346 -14.01 15.90 13.76
N GLU A 347 -14.92 16.65 14.40
CA GLU A 347 -14.58 17.69 15.38
C GLU A 347 -13.86 17.12 16.60
N GLY A 348 -14.35 16.00 17.15
CA GLY A 348 -13.73 15.30 18.27
C GLY A 348 -12.33 14.80 17.94
N LEU A 349 -12.14 14.25 16.74
CA LEU A 349 -10.84 13.80 16.25
C LEU A 349 -9.85 14.98 16.13
N LEU A 350 -10.23 16.03 15.39
CA LEU A 350 -9.35 17.19 15.16
C LEU A 350 -9.00 17.91 16.46
N LYS A 351 -9.96 18.02 17.39
CA LYS A 351 -9.73 18.55 18.74
C LYS A 351 -8.81 17.64 19.55
N GLY A 352 -8.98 16.33 19.50
CA GLY A 352 -8.11 15.36 20.16
C GLY A 352 -6.67 15.42 19.67
N LEU A 353 -6.49 15.70 18.37
CA LEU A 353 -5.20 15.97 17.73
C LEU A 353 -4.64 17.38 18.00
N ASN A 354 -5.36 18.19 18.78
CA ASN A 354 -5.00 19.58 19.11
C ASN A 354 -4.81 20.46 17.87
N ILE A 355 -5.59 20.20 16.81
CA ILE A 355 -5.64 21.04 15.62
C ILE A 355 -6.62 22.18 15.89
N LYS A 356 -6.11 23.41 15.78
CA LYS A 356 -6.84 24.65 16.08
C LYS A 356 -7.46 25.27 14.83
N ASP A 357 -8.35 26.24 15.04
CA ASP A 357 -8.98 27.04 13.99
C ASP A 357 -9.69 26.20 12.92
N ILE A 358 -10.42 25.19 13.38
CA ILE A 358 -11.23 24.32 12.52
C ILE A 358 -12.54 25.02 12.16
N CYS A 359 -12.89 25.00 10.87
CA CYS A 359 -14.15 25.50 10.36
C CYS A 359 -14.73 24.52 9.34
N PHE A 360 -16.07 24.42 9.31
CA PHE A 360 -16.82 23.67 8.31
C PHE A 360 -17.65 24.66 7.51
N THR A 361 -17.43 24.70 6.20
CA THR A 361 -18.16 25.59 5.28
C THR A 361 -18.76 24.78 4.14
N ALA A 362 -19.91 25.20 3.63
CA ALA A 362 -20.61 24.56 2.54
C ALA A 362 -19.71 24.47 1.31
N MET A 363 -19.64 23.27 0.72
CA MET A 363 -18.91 23.04 -0.52
C MET A 363 -19.86 23.24 -1.71
N PRO A 364 -19.46 23.98 -2.76
CA PRO A 364 -20.22 24.02 -4.02
C PRO A 364 -20.39 22.63 -4.62
N ASP A 365 -21.58 22.33 -5.13
CA ASP A 365 -21.96 20.98 -5.59
C ASP A 365 -21.06 20.45 -6.72
N GLU A 366 -20.45 21.32 -7.51
CA GLU A 366 -19.54 20.93 -8.60
C GLU A 366 -18.21 20.36 -8.10
N GLN A 367 -17.79 20.67 -6.87
CA GLN A 367 -16.50 20.26 -6.32
C GLN A 367 -16.50 18.82 -5.79
N CYS A 368 -17.68 18.30 -5.41
CA CYS A 368 -17.82 16.92 -4.94
C CYS A 368 -19.15 16.31 -5.40
N ARG A 369 -19.09 15.41 -6.39
CA ARG A 369 -20.29 14.79 -6.99
C ARG A 369 -20.70 13.44 -6.40
N TYR A 370 -19.84 12.85 -5.57
CA TYR A 370 -20.15 11.59 -4.88
C TYR A 370 -20.93 11.81 -3.58
N THR A 371 -21.03 13.04 -3.10
CA THR A 371 -21.91 13.43 -2.01
C THR A 371 -23.17 14.12 -2.52
N ARG A 372 -24.18 14.23 -1.66
CA ARG A 372 -25.48 14.82 -1.97
C ARG A 372 -25.35 16.35 -2.01
N PRO A 373 -25.88 17.01 -3.06
CA PRO A 373 -25.98 18.46 -3.14
C PRO A 373 -26.55 19.11 -1.88
N GLY A 374 -25.92 20.20 -1.45
CA GLY A 374 -26.28 20.93 -0.22
C GLY A 374 -26.07 20.18 1.10
N HIS A 375 -25.51 18.96 1.08
CA HIS A 375 -25.18 18.15 2.28
C HIS A 375 -23.70 17.77 2.29
N THR A 376 -22.86 18.72 1.89
CA THR A 376 -21.40 18.57 1.81
C THR A 376 -20.73 19.80 2.40
N ALA A 377 -19.73 19.59 3.25
CA ALA A 377 -18.92 20.66 3.80
C ALA A 377 -17.44 20.37 3.61
N THR A 378 -16.68 21.42 3.32
CA THR A 378 -15.22 21.42 3.36
C THR A 378 -14.77 21.60 4.80
N ILE A 379 -13.78 20.81 5.22
CA ILE A 379 -13.12 20.95 6.51
C ILE A 379 -11.89 21.83 6.30
N LEU A 380 -11.86 22.98 6.96
CA LEU A 380 -10.77 23.95 6.92
C LEU A 380 -10.02 23.95 8.25
N ALA A 381 -8.70 24.09 8.20
CA ALA A 381 -7.86 24.44 9.34
C ALA A 381 -7.04 25.67 8.97
N LYS A 382 -7.19 26.78 9.72
CA LYS A 382 -6.55 28.07 9.40
C LYS A 382 -6.81 28.53 7.95
N ASN A 383 -8.04 28.36 7.47
CA ASN A 383 -8.48 28.61 6.09
C ASN A 383 -7.89 27.68 5.01
N THR A 384 -7.11 26.67 5.36
CA THR A 384 -6.59 25.67 4.43
C THR A 384 -7.52 24.46 4.38
N PRO A 385 -7.96 23.99 3.21
CA PRO A 385 -8.78 22.77 3.10
C PRO A 385 -7.94 21.54 3.44
N ILE A 386 -8.41 20.81 4.45
CA ILE A 386 -7.78 19.57 4.93
C ILE A 386 -8.64 18.34 4.64
N GLY A 387 -9.88 18.52 4.20
CA GLY A 387 -10.77 17.41 3.92
C GLY A 387 -12.20 17.81 3.62
N ILE A 388 -13.08 16.81 3.59
CA ILE A 388 -14.51 16.97 3.33
C ILE A 388 -15.33 16.10 4.26
N ILE A 389 -16.60 16.46 4.44
CA ILE A 389 -17.63 15.63 5.06
C ILE A 389 -18.92 15.76 4.27
N GLY A 390 -19.68 14.67 4.11
CA GLY A 390 -20.96 14.74 3.44
C GLY A 390 -21.78 13.46 3.47
N GLN A 391 -23.05 13.60 3.11
CA GLN A 391 -23.92 12.46 2.84
C GLN A 391 -23.61 11.91 1.45
N VAL A 392 -23.43 10.60 1.28
CA VAL A 392 -23.18 9.98 -0.03
C VAL A 392 -24.42 10.15 -0.94
N HIS A 393 -24.18 10.45 -2.22
CA HIS A 393 -25.24 10.66 -3.20
C HIS A 393 -26.02 9.37 -3.50
N THR A 394 -27.34 9.46 -3.68
CA THR A 394 -28.22 8.30 -3.92
C THR A 394 -27.83 7.50 -5.16
N GLU A 395 -27.47 8.15 -6.26
CA GLU A 395 -26.95 7.47 -7.47
C GLU A 395 -25.63 6.72 -7.20
N VAL A 396 -24.73 7.25 -6.35
CA VAL A 396 -23.50 6.55 -5.97
C VAL A 396 -23.85 5.32 -5.14
N LEU A 397 -24.70 5.46 -4.11
CA LEU A 397 -25.17 4.32 -3.33
C LEU A 397 -25.77 3.24 -4.23
N THR A 398 -26.60 3.64 -5.20
CA THR A 398 -27.22 2.72 -6.18
C THR A 398 -26.17 2.01 -7.03
N ALA A 399 -25.13 2.70 -7.50
CA ALA A 399 -24.03 2.11 -8.27
C ALA A 399 -23.21 1.07 -7.48
N TYR A 400 -23.26 1.12 -6.14
CA TYR A 400 -22.68 0.12 -5.24
C TYR A 400 -23.73 -0.86 -4.67
N ASN A 401 -24.96 -0.90 -5.21
CA ASN A 401 -26.07 -1.73 -4.73
C ASN A 401 -26.45 -1.47 -3.25
N LEU A 402 -26.35 -0.21 -2.82
CA LEU A 402 -26.71 0.26 -1.48
C LEU A 402 -28.00 1.07 -1.52
N ARG A 403 -28.88 0.85 -0.53
CA ARG A 403 -30.12 1.63 -0.34
C ARG A 403 -30.08 2.50 0.93
N GLN A 404 -29.29 2.08 1.91
CA GLN A 404 -29.16 2.74 3.20
C GLN A 404 -28.35 4.03 3.03
N LYS A 405 -28.74 5.10 3.74
CA LYS A 405 -27.99 6.37 3.74
C LYS A 405 -26.62 6.13 4.38
N SER A 406 -25.58 6.66 3.75
CA SER A 406 -24.21 6.62 4.29
C SER A 406 -23.65 8.03 4.35
N PHE A 407 -22.91 8.32 5.40
CA PHE A 407 -22.21 9.58 5.61
C PHE A 407 -20.72 9.30 5.63
N ILE A 408 -19.93 10.17 5.02
CA ILE A 408 -18.48 10.01 4.93
C ILE A 408 -17.77 11.29 5.36
N PHE A 409 -16.56 11.14 5.87
CA PHE A 409 -15.58 12.21 5.86
C PHE A 409 -14.24 11.69 5.33
N GLU A 410 -13.47 12.57 4.71
CA GLU A 410 -12.11 12.30 4.26
C GLU A 410 -11.19 13.43 4.73
N LEU A 411 -10.02 13.11 5.25
CA LEU A 411 -8.97 14.05 5.63
C LEU A 411 -7.68 13.71 4.89
N ASN A 412 -7.02 14.72 4.32
CA ASN A 412 -5.69 14.58 3.74
C ASN A 412 -4.66 14.51 4.87
N MET A 413 -4.07 13.32 5.05
CA MET A 413 -3.11 13.04 6.11
C MET A 413 -1.78 13.77 5.93
N GLU A 414 -1.41 14.18 4.70
CA GLU A 414 -0.17 14.93 4.46
C GLU A 414 -0.21 16.34 5.05
N MET A 415 -1.41 16.91 5.20
CA MET A 415 -1.60 18.26 5.73
C MET A 415 -1.57 18.30 7.27
N LEU A 416 -1.84 17.17 7.90
CA LEU A 416 -2.03 17.11 9.35
C LEU A 416 -0.74 17.26 10.18
N PRO A 417 0.44 16.74 9.79
CA PRO A 417 1.68 16.86 10.58
C PRO A 417 2.09 18.31 10.88
N GLU A 418 1.85 19.25 9.97
CA GLU A 418 2.16 20.68 10.16
C GLU A 418 1.16 21.37 11.09
N LEU A 419 -0.06 20.83 11.17
CA LEU A 419 -1.15 21.36 12.01
C LEU A 419 -1.22 20.69 13.38
N PHE A 420 -0.69 19.47 13.48
CA PHE A 420 -0.66 18.65 14.67
C PHE A 420 0.29 19.25 15.72
N SER A 421 -0.22 19.45 16.92
CA SER A 421 0.58 19.87 18.06
C SER A 421 0.44 18.87 19.19
N GLY A 422 1.42 17.97 19.31
CA GLY A 422 1.51 17.03 20.44
C GLY A 422 1.79 17.69 21.79
N VAL A 423 2.07 19.01 21.82
CA VAL A 423 2.38 19.75 23.04
C VAL A 423 1.10 20.30 23.66
N LYS A 424 0.77 19.81 24.85
CA LYS A 424 -0.29 20.39 25.68
C LYS A 424 0.31 21.45 26.59
N GLN A 425 -0.23 22.67 26.54
CA GLN A 425 0.12 23.74 27.46
C GLN A 425 -0.90 23.79 28.59
N SER A 426 -0.43 24.06 29.81
CA SER A 426 -1.32 24.28 30.95
C SER A 426 -1.82 25.72 30.92
N GLU A 427 -3.12 25.89 31.12
CA GLU A 427 -3.76 27.20 31.30
C GLU A 427 -4.21 27.35 32.76
N ALA A 428 -4.33 28.59 33.24
CA ALA A 428 -4.78 28.85 34.60
C ALA A 428 -6.25 28.48 34.76
N ILE A 429 -6.59 27.81 35.87
CA ILE A 429 -7.99 27.48 36.17
C ILE A 429 -8.73 28.80 36.46
N PRO A 430 -9.90 29.04 35.84
CA PRO A 430 -10.65 30.25 36.12
C PRO A 430 -11.07 30.35 37.58
N ARG A 431 -10.90 31.54 38.18
CA ARG A 431 -11.17 31.79 39.61
C ARG A 431 -12.56 32.38 39.88
N TYR A 432 -13.17 32.98 38.87
CA TYR A 432 -14.44 33.69 38.96
C TYR A 432 -15.54 32.99 38.16
N PRO A 433 -16.81 33.12 38.56
CA PRO A 433 -17.92 32.48 37.85
C PRO A 433 -18.14 33.12 36.46
N SER A 434 -18.59 32.31 35.50
CA SER A 434 -19.09 32.80 34.22
C SER A 434 -20.55 33.24 34.29
N VAL A 435 -20.92 34.18 33.43
CA VAL A 435 -22.30 34.61 33.17
C VAL A 435 -22.63 34.29 31.71
N SER A 436 -23.79 33.69 31.45
CA SER A 436 -24.26 33.41 30.09
C SER A 436 -25.38 34.36 29.67
N ARG A 437 -25.40 34.75 28.41
CA ARG A 437 -26.53 35.45 27.78
C ARG A 437 -26.86 34.80 26.44
N ASP A 438 -28.15 34.57 26.24
CA ASP A 438 -28.67 34.06 24.99
C ASP A 438 -29.12 35.22 24.12
N ALA A 439 -28.82 35.15 22.84
CA ALA A 439 -29.31 36.08 21.83
C ALA A 439 -29.87 35.31 20.66
N THR A 440 -30.89 35.87 20.03
CA THR A 440 -31.52 35.32 18.85
C THR A 440 -31.51 36.37 17.76
N LEU A 441 -31.05 35.98 16.58
CA LEU A 441 -30.98 36.83 15.40
C LEU A 441 -31.72 36.17 14.25
N ILE A 442 -32.53 36.95 13.54
CA ILE A 442 -33.15 36.52 12.28
C ILE A 442 -32.21 36.94 11.15
N VAL A 443 -31.63 35.96 10.47
CA VAL A 443 -30.65 36.16 9.39
C VAL A 443 -31.14 35.53 8.09
N SER A 444 -30.52 35.91 6.97
CA SER A 444 -30.74 35.20 5.70
C SER A 444 -30.41 33.71 5.84
N LYS A 445 -31.22 32.85 5.23
CA LYS A 445 -31.09 31.39 5.29
C LYS A 445 -29.71 30.89 4.82
N ILE A 446 -29.07 31.62 3.90
CA ILE A 446 -27.74 31.29 3.35
C ILE A 446 -26.60 31.53 4.35
N VAL A 447 -26.83 32.29 5.42
CA VAL A 447 -25.78 32.60 6.41
C VAL A 447 -25.45 31.33 7.20
N GLU A 448 -24.19 30.91 7.17
CA GLU A 448 -23.73 29.75 7.94
C GLU A 448 -23.69 30.08 9.43
N GLY A 449 -24.19 29.18 10.28
CA GLY A 449 -24.13 29.37 11.73
C GLY A 449 -22.71 29.56 12.26
N ALA A 450 -21.73 28.88 11.65
CA ALA A 450 -20.31 29.02 11.98
C ALA A 450 -19.81 30.47 11.83
N ARG A 451 -20.27 31.21 10.81
CA ARG A 451 -19.87 32.62 10.59
C ARG A 451 -20.35 33.54 11.70
N LEU A 452 -21.52 33.28 12.27
CA LEU A 452 -22.04 34.05 13.41
C LEU A 452 -21.13 33.83 14.64
N LEU A 453 -20.81 32.58 14.94
CA LEU A 453 -19.92 32.23 16.07
C LEU A 453 -18.51 32.80 15.88
N GLU A 454 -17.96 32.69 14.67
CA GLU A 454 -16.64 33.21 14.32
C GLU A 454 -16.59 34.74 14.41
N SER A 455 -17.66 35.44 14.03
CA SER A 455 -17.72 36.91 14.14
C SER A 455 -17.61 37.37 15.58
N VAL A 456 -18.31 36.71 16.51
CA VAL A 456 -18.20 37.00 17.95
C VAL A 456 -16.78 36.77 18.45
N ARG A 457 -16.14 35.67 18.05
CA ARG A 457 -14.73 35.38 18.41
C ARG A 457 -13.77 36.41 17.81
N THR A 458 -14.05 36.89 16.60
CA THR A 458 -13.23 37.87 15.87
C THR A 458 -13.26 39.26 16.51
N PHE A 459 -14.34 39.62 17.21
CA PHE A 459 -14.41 40.89 17.95
C PHE A 459 -13.38 40.99 19.08
N LYS A 460 -12.75 39.87 19.48
CA LYS A 460 -11.69 39.80 20.50
C LYS A 460 -12.06 40.52 21.80
N GLU A 461 -13.34 40.48 22.15
CA GLU A 461 -13.82 41.03 23.41
C GLU A 461 -13.29 40.18 24.55
N LYS A 462 -12.50 40.80 25.44
CA LYS A 462 -11.74 40.10 26.49
C LYS A 462 -12.61 39.26 27.42
N LEU A 463 -13.87 39.65 27.60
CA LEU A 463 -14.78 38.97 28.50
C LEU A 463 -15.47 37.76 27.86
N VAL A 464 -15.42 37.59 26.54
CA VAL A 464 -16.06 36.44 25.88
C VAL A 464 -15.18 35.20 26.05
N GLU A 465 -15.70 34.22 26.78
CA GLU A 465 -15.04 32.94 27.04
C GLU A 465 -15.38 31.92 25.94
N ASP A 466 -16.67 31.76 25.60
CA ASP A 466 -17.10 30.85 24.55
C ASP A 466 -18.44 31.27 23.93
N VAL A 467 -18.77 30.69 22.79
CA VAL A 467 -20.02 30.92 22.06
C VAL A 467 -20.54 29.61 21.49
N TYR A 468 -21.81 29.30 21.77
CA TYR A 468 -22.46 28.08 21.34
C TYR A 468 -23.70 28.38 20.50
N LEU A 469 -23.91 27.59 19.45
CA LEU A 469 -25.19 27.55 18.76
C LEU A 469 -26.19 26.77 19.62
N VAL A 470 -27.34 27.36 19.91
CA VAL A 470 -28.38 26.76 20.77
C VAL A 470 -29.51 26.20 19.93
N ALA A 471 -30.03 26.98 18.99
CA ALA A 471 -31.15 26.56 18.16
C ALA A 471 -31.09 27.24 16.79
N VAL A 472 -31.61 26.54 15.78
CA VAL A 472 -31.90 27.10 14.46
C VAL A 472 -33.36 26.76 14.15
N TYR A 473 -34.16 27.78 13.83
CA TYR A 473 -35.56 27.62 13.51
C TYR A 473 -35.89 28.24 12.16
N GLU A 474 -36.56 27.46 11.32
CA GLU A 474 -37.13 27.86 10.04
C GLU A 474 -38.63 27.52 10.04
N GLY A 475 -39.48 28.52 9.83
CA GLY A 475 -40.93 28.34 9.86
C GLY A 475 -41.67 29.61 10.29
N GLN A 476 -42.99 29.62 10.16
CA GLN A 476 -43.84 30.73 10.62
C GLN A 476 -43.63 30.98 12.13
N PRO A 477 -43.46 32.24 12.59
CA PRO A 477 -43.68 33.50 11.88
C PRO A 477 -42.46 34.09 11.15
N ILE A 478 -41.35 33.35 11.01
CA ILE A 478 -40.16 33.84 10.31
C ILE A 478 -40.44 33.95 8.80
N ALA A 479 -40.10 35.11 8.22
CA ALA A 479 -40.28 35.38 6.80
C ALA A 479 -39.53 34.38 5.92
N ASP A 480 -40.09 34.06 4.75
CA ASP A 480 -39.46 33.15 3.80
C ASP A 480 -38.06 33.66 3.37
N GLY A 481 -37.13 32.73 3.19
CA GLY A 481 -35.71 33.04 2.94
C GLY A 481 -34.90 33.50 4.16
N LYS A 482 -35.51 33.63 5.35
CA LYS A 482 -34.80 33.88 6.62
C LYS A 482 -34.88 32.68 7.56
N LYS A 483 -34.01 32.68 8.57
CA LYS A 483 -34.00 31.72 9.67
C LYS A 483 -33.66 32.43 10.98
N SER A 484 -34.24 31.94 12.07
CA SER A 484 -33.92 32.37 13.42
C SER A 484 -32.76 31.53 13.95
N VAL A 485 -31.72 32.19 14.44
CA VAL A 485 -30.52 31.56 14.99
C VAL A 485 -30.32 32.04 16.41
N SER A 486 -30.44 31.12 17.37
CA SER A 486 -30.20 31.37 18.78
C SER A 486 -28.82 30.87 19.16
N PHE A 487 -28.05 31.71 19.85
CA PHE A 487 -26.72 31.38 20.36
C PHE A 487 -26.54 31.89 21.78
N ARG A 488 -25.67 31.21 22.52
CA ARG A 488 -25.29 31.53 23.88
C ARG A 488 -23.88 32.09 23.88
N ILE A 489 -23.69 33.27 24.43
CA ILE A 489 -22.36 33.83 24.70
C ILE A 489 -22.08 33.65 26.19
N VAL A 490 -20.95 33.03 26.50
CA VAL A 490 -20.43 32.87 27.86
C VAL A 490 -19.40 33.96 28.12
N TYR A 491 -19.59 34.69 29.20
CA TYR A 491 -18.71 35.76 29.64
C TYR A 491 -18.01 35.40 30.94
N ARG A 492 -16.71 35.69 31.03
CA ARG A 492 -15.92 35.51 32.25
C ARG A 492 -14.81 36.56 32.33
N SER A 493 -14.45 36.94 33.56
CA SER A 493 -13.27 37.78 33.83
C SER A 493 -12.28 36.99 34.66
N ASP A 494 -11.00 37.16 34.36
CA ASP A 494 -9.89 36.58 35.13
C ASP A 494 -9.57 37.36 36.42
N GLU A 495 -10.19 38.53 36.61
CA GLU A 495 -9.84 39.48 37.66
C GLU A 495 -10.95 39.71 38.68
N LYS A 496 -12.23 39.59 38.29
CA LYS A 496 -13.38 39.85 39.18
C LYS A 496 -14.64 39.10 38.76
N THR A 497 -15.60 39.00 39.67
CA THR A 497 -16.98 38.63 39.33
C THR A 497 -17.60 39.71 38.46
N LEU A 498 -18.26 39.31 37.37
CA LEU A 498 -18.95 40.22 36.46
C LEU A 498 -20.31 40.63 37.02
N ASP A 499 -20.58 41.93 37.06
CA ASP A 499 -21.92 42.48 37.31
C ASP A 499 -22.78 42.48 36.03
N ASP A 500 -24.10 42.51 36.21
CA ASP A 500 -25.04 42.42 35.09
C ASP A 500 -24.97 43.63 34.14
N GLU A 501 -24.65 44.82 34.65
CA GLU A 501 -24.54 46.04 33.85
C GLU A 501 -23.37 45.94 32.86
N THR A 502 -22.20 45.48 33.33
CA THR A 502 -21.00 45.26 32.51
C THR A 502 -21.27 44.22 31.42
N VAL A 503 -21.89 43.09 31.79
CA VAL A 503 -22.22 42.03 30.82
C VAL A 503 -23.22 42.54 29.79
N ASN A 504 -24.26 43.25 30.19
CA ASN A 504 -25.27 43.76 29.27
C ASN A 504 -24.70 44.79 28.29
N ALA A 505 -23.80 45.68 28.73
CA ALA A 505 -23.16 46.66 27.85
C ALA A 505 -22.32 45.97 26.76
N VAL A 506 -21.51 44.97 27.13
CA VAL A 506 -20.71 44.19 26.17
C VAL A 506 -21.61 43.34 25.27
N HIS A 507 -22.65 42.73 25.82
CA HIS A 507 -23.60 41.94 25.06
C HIS A 507 -24.31 42.77 23.99
N GLN A 508 -24.86 43.94 24.36
CA GLN A 508 -25.51 44.85 23.42
C GLN A 508 -24.56 45.30 22.30
N LYS A 509 -23.29 45.58 22.64
CA LYS A 509 -22.26 45.93 21.65
C LYS A 509 -22.04 44.81 20.63
N ILE A 510 -21.89 43.56 21.10
CA ILE A 510 -21.72 42.39 20.23
C ILE A 510 -22.95 42.19 19.34
N ILE A 511 -24.15 42.27 19.91
CA ILE A 511 -25.39 42.10 19.15
C ILE A 511 -25.57 43.19 18.09
N ALA A 512 -25.31 44.45 18.42
CA ALA A 512 -25.36 45.55 17.45
C ALA A 512 -24.38 45.34 16.28
N GLN A 513 -23.18 44.83 16.55
CA GLN A 513 -22.20 44.51 15.51
C GLN A 513 -22.65 43.34 14.64
N LEU A 514 -23.24 42.28 15.22
CA LEU A 514 -23.79 41.16 14.45
C LEU A 514 -24.98 41.60 13.58
N ILE A 515 -25.89 42.42 14.11
CA ILE A 515 -27.01 43.01 13.36
C ILE A 515 -26.48 43.75 12.14
N THR A 516 -25.47 44.60 12.33
CA THR A 516 -24.87 45.39 11.25
C THR A 516 -24.14 44.49 10.23
N SER A 517 -23.37 43.51 10.71
CA SER A 517 -22.53 42.66 9.86
C SER A 517 -23.33 41.68 9.00
N PHE A 518 -24.46 41.19 9.52
CA PHE A 518 -25.29 40.19 8.85
C PHE A 518 -26.62 40.73 8.33
N ASN A 519 -26.86 42.05 8.46
CA ASN A 519 -28.15 42.69 8.21
C ASN A 519 -29.30 41.90 8.87
N ALA A 520 -29.09 41.58 10.15
CA ALA A 520 -29.96 40.69 10.92
C ALA A 520 -31.07 41.48 11.62
N ASP A 521 -32.24 40.88 11.80
CA ASP A 521 -33.30 41.44 12.63
C ASP A 521 -33.32 40.80 14.02
N LEU A 522 -33.90 41.50 14.98
CA LEU A 522 -34.27 40.93 16.27
C LEU A 522 -35.67 40.29 16.15
N PRO A 523 -35.90 39.15 16.83
CA PRO A 523 -37.18 38.43 16.79
C PRO A 523 -38.35 39.20 17.42
#